data_AF-A0A2E8IDR9-F1
#
_entry.id   AF-A0A2E8IDR9-F1
#
_cell.length_a   1.000
_cell.length_b   1.000
_cell.length_c   1.000
_cell.angle_alpha   90.00
_cell.angle_beta   90.00
_cell.angle_gamma   90.00
#
_symmetry.space_group_name_H-M   'P 1'
#
loop_
_entity.id
_entity.type
_entity.pdbx_description
1 polymer ?
#
loop_
_entity_poly.entity_id
_entity_poly.type
_entity_poly.pdbx_seq_one_letter_code
_entity_poly.pdbx_strand_id
1 'polypeptide(L)' 'MFTTAIKKFHQDLNTQVLVVSEALKKAELGIEVASKTLVGLKELVEQEDFEDVPQEIYFFKHLKPCPMSYLIYFTEM' A
#
# COMPACT_ATOMS: atom_id res chain seq x y z
N MET A 1 -4.99 -13.45 -1.11
CA MET A 1 -4.05 -12.73 -2.00
C MET A 1 -3.87 -11.26 -1.56
N PHE A 2 -4.88 -10.39 -1.69
CA PHE A 2 -4.77 -8.98 -1.29
C PHE A 2 -4.39 -8.75 0.18
N THR A 3 -4.90 -9.59 1.09
CA THR A 3 -4.55 -9.54 2.52
C THR A 3 -3.06 -9.79 2.79
N THR A 4 -2.41 -10.64 1.99
CA THR A 4 -0.96 -10.88 2.06
C THR A 4 -0.19 -9.65 1.59
N ALA A 5 -0.62 -9.02 0.50
CA ALA A 5 0.00 -7.78 0.00
C ALA A 5 -0.08 -6.66 1.06
N ILE A 6 -1.22 -6.50 1.73
CA ILE A 6 -1.39 -5.50 2.79
C ILE A 6 -0.57 -5.84 4.04
N LYS A 7 -0.49 -7.11 4.43
CA LYS A 7 0.40 -7.53 5.54
C LYS A 7 1.86 -7.20 5.22
N LYS A 8 2.31 -7.50 4.00
CA LYS A 8 3.66 -7.15 3.54
C LYS A 8 3.89 -5.65 3.53
N PHE A 9 2.93 -4.85 3.06
CA PHE A 9 2.98 -3.40 3.11
C PHE A 9 3.22 -2.89 4.55
N HIS A 10 2.45 -3.37 5.53
CA HIS A 10 2.65 -2.96 6.92
C HIS A 10 3.99 -3.41 7.49
N GLN A 11 4.48 -4.59 7.11
CA GLN A 11 5.81 -5.04 7.52
C GLN A 11 6.90 -4.12 6.94
N ASP A 12 6.86 -3.83 5.64
CA ASP A 12 7.84 -2.98 4.97
C ASP A 12 7.78 -1.54 5.52
N LEU A 13 6.58 -1.00 5.76
CA LEU A 13 6.39 0.30 6.39
C LEU A 13 7.04 0.36 7.79
N ASN A 14 6.78 -0.62 8.65
CA ASN A 14 7.31 -0.64 10.02
C ASN A 14 8.82 -0.89 10.08
N THR A 15 9.36 -1.69 9.17
CA THR A 15 10.77 -2.11 9.22
C THR A 15 11.71 -1.22 8.41
N GLN A 16 11.21 -0.52 7.39
CA GLN A 16 12.04 0.25 6.46
C GLN A 16 11.75 1.75 6.51
N VAL A 17 10.50 2.15 6.79
CA VAL A 17 10.08 3.56 6.69
C VAL A 17 9.99 4.21 8.07
N LEU A 18 9.20 3.63 8.98
CA LEU A 18 8.90 4.28 10.27
C LEU A 18 10.10 4.36 11.22
N VAL A 19 11.11 3.50 11.01
CA VAL A 19 12.39 3.53 11.75
C VAL A 19 13.30 4.68 11.31
N VAL A 20 13.06 5.30 10.15
CA VAL A 20 13.89 6.38 9.64
C VAL A 20 13.55 7.68 10.33
N SER A 21 14.58 8.34 10.88
CA SER A 21 14.44 9.60 11.63
C SER A 21 14.54 10.84 10.74
N GLU A 22 15.29 10.76 9.66
CA GLU A 22 15.50 11.88 8.73
C GLU A 22 14.29 12.01 7.80
N ALA A 23 13.69 13.21 7.79
CA ALA A 23 12.34 13.40 7.26
C ALA A 23 12.24 13.21 5.74
N LEU A 24 13.20 13.74 4.97
CA LEU A 24 13.18 13.63 3.52
C LEU A 24 13.36 12.17 3.10
N LYS A 25 14.35 11.48 3.66
CA LYS A 25 14.55 10.05 3.39
C LYS A 25 13.38 9.18 3.83
N LYS A 26 12.72 9.52 4.93
CA LYS A 26 11.49 8.83 5.37
C LYS A 26 10.36 9.00 4.36
N ALA A 27 10.16 10.22 3.85
CA ALA A 27 9.17 10.51 2.83
C ALA A 27 9.46 9.75 1.54
N GLU A 28 10.70 9.77 1.04
CA GLU A 28 11.11 9.05 -0.17
C GLU A 28 10.82 7.54 -0.07
N LEU A 29 11.24 6.90 1.03
CA LEU A 29 10.98 5.47 1.26
C LEU A 29 9.49 5.18 1.44
N GLY A 30 8.77 6.07 2.11
CA GLY A 30 7.33 5.96 2.29
C GLY A 30 6.55 6.00 0.98
N ILE A 31 6.91 6.93 0.09
CA ILE A 31 6.39 7.03 -1.28
C ILE A 31 6.70 5.75 -2.05
N GLU A 32 7.95 5.27 -1.99
CA GLU A 32 8.36 4.07 -2.72
C GLU A 32 7.56 2.83 -2.28
N VAL A 33 7.48 2.57 -0.97
CA VAL A 33 6.78 1.41 -0.41
C VAL A 33 5.28 1.47 -0.72
N ALA A 34 4.65 2.63 -0.55
CA ALA A 34 3.23 2.80 -0.83
C ALA A 34 2.92 2.66 -2.33
N SER A 35 3.72 3.29 -3.20
CA SER A 35 3.56 3.22 -4.66
C SER A 35 3.74 1.79 -5.18
N LYS A 36 4.83 1.09 -4.77
CA LYS A 36 5.05 -0.32 -5.14
C LYS A 36 3.89 -1.22 -4.71
N THR A 37 3.34 -0.99 -3.51
CA THR A 37 2.18 -1.75 -3.03
C THR A 37 0.95 -1.50 -3.91
N LEU A 38 0.67 -0.24 -4.27
CA LEU A 38 -0.47 0.11 -5.13
C LEU A 38 -0.34 -0.49 -6.54
N VAL A 39 0.87 -0.49 -7.11
CA VAL A 39 1.14 -1.15 -8.39
C VAL A 39 0.89 -2.65 -8.27
N GLY A 40 1.43 -3.30 -7.24
CA GLY A 40 1.19 -4.73 -7.01
C GLY A 40 -0.29 -5.04 -6.83
N LEU A 41 -1.04 -4.27 -6.04
CA LEU A 41 -2.48 -4.46 -5.89
C LEU A 41 -3.23 -4.34 -7.23
N LYS A 42 -2.82 -3.41 -8.11
CA LYS A 42 -3.40 -3.27 -9.44
C LYS A 42 -3.12 -4.50 -10.30
N GLU A 43 -1.87 -4.96 -10.36
CA GLU A 43 -1.48 -6.16 -11.13
C GLU A 43 -2.26 -7.40 -10.66
N LEU A 44 -2.45 -7.54 -9.35
CA LEU A 44 -3.23 -8.63 -8.77
C LEU A 44 -4.70 -8.61 -9.24
N VAL A 45 -5.33 -7.43 -9.31
CA VAL A 45 -6.69 -7.27 -9.86
C VAL A 45 -6.74 -7.60 -11.35
N GLU A 46 -5.74 -7.16 -12.12
CA GLU A 46 -5.68 -7.41 -13.57
C GLU A 46 -5.47 -8.90 -13.91
N GLN A 47 -4.84 -9.67 -13.01
CA GLN A 47 -4.51 -11.08 -13.25
C GLN A 47 -5.60 -12.07 -12.81
N GLU A 48 -6.19 -11.87 -11.62
CA GLU A 48 -7.10 -12.85 -11.02
C GLU A 48 -8.57 -12.37 -10.96
N ASP A 49 -8.84 -11.10 -11.24
CA ASP A 49 -10.12 -10.42 -11.01
C ASP A 49 -10.64 -10.63 -9.56
N PHE A 50 -11.86 -10.18 -9.25
CA PHE A 50 -12.50 -10.45 -7.95
C PHE A 50 -13.35 -11.72 -8.00
N GLU A 51 -13.32 -12.54 -6.94
CA GLU A 51 -14.16 -13.75 -6.85
C GLU A 51 -15.65 -13.39 -6.75
N ASP A 52 -15.95 -12.29 -6.04
CA ASP A 52 -17.31 -11.77 -5.89
C ASP A 52 -17.37 -10.24 -5.66
N VAL A 53 -18.58 -9.69 -5.80
CA VAL A 53 -18.85 -8.26 -5.61
C VAL A 53 -18.53 -7.77 -4.18
N PRO A 54 -18.85 -8.49 -3.09
CA PRO A 54 -18.40 -8.12 -1.74
C PRO A 54 -16.89 -7.94 -1.62
N GLN A 55 -16.09 -8.82 -2.22
CA GLN A 55 -14.64 -8.73 -2.22
C GLN A 55 -14.15 -7.48 -2.97
N GLU A 56 -14.73 -7.19 -4.13
CA GLU A 56 -14.45 -5.97 -4.90
C GLU A 56 -14.74 -4.71 -4.06
N ILE A 57 -15.92 -4.65 -3.45
CA ILE A 57 -16.33 -3.53 -2.60
C ILE A 57 -15.33 -3.37 -1.45
N TYR A 58 -14.96 -4.47 -0.79
CA TYR A 58 -14.01 -4.45 0.32
C TYR A 58 -12.62 -3.97 -0.12
N PHE A 59 -12.15 -4.41 -1.29
CA PHE A 59 -10.88 -3.97 -1.86
C PHE A 59 -10.85 -2.45 -2.06
N PHE A 60 -11.85 -1.89 -2.74
CA PHE A 60 -11.87 -0.46 -3.04
C PHE A 60 -12.17 0.42 -1.83
N LYS A 61 -12.96 -0.06 -0.86
CA LYS A 61 -13.29 0.71 0.35
C LYS A 61 -12.26 0.62 1.46
N HIS A 62 -11.47 -0.45 1.54
CA HIS A 62 -10.61 -0.71 2.69
C HIS A 62 -9.16 -1.05 2.32
N LEU A 63 -8.94 -1.94 1.36
CA LEU A 63 -7.59 -2.41 1.06
C LEU A 63 -6.79 -1.40 0.25
N LYS A 64 -7.29 -0.93 -0.89
CA LYS A 64 -6.61 0.07 -1.73
C LYS A 64 -6.40 1.40 -1.02
N PRO A 65 -7.36 1.94 -0.24
CA PRO A 65 -7.15 3.18 0.51
C PRO A 65 -6.02 3.10 1.55
N CYS A 66 -5.70 1.91 2.07
CA CYS A 66 -4.65 1.75 3.08
C CYS A 66 -3.29 2.30 2.59
N PRO A 67 -2.61 1.73 1.58
CA PRO A 67 -1.36 2.29 1.07
C PRO A 67 -1.53 3.68 0.42
N MET A 68 -2.71 3.98 -0.16
CA MET A 68 -2.97 5.29 -0.76
C MET A 68 -2.93 6.44 0.25
N SER A 69 -3.45 6.23 1.47
CA SER A 69 -3.39 7.25 2.52
C SER A 69 -1.95 7.58 2.93
N TYR A 70 -1.08 6.57 2.99
CA TYR A 70 0.35 6.78 3.26
C TYR A 70 1.07 7.44 2.10
N LEU A 71 0.74 7.08 0.86
CA LEU A 71 1.31 7.75 -0.32
C LEU A 71 1.02 9.26 -0.29
N ILE A 72 -0.22 9.65 0.01
CA ILE A 72 -0.60 11.05 0.16
C ILE A 72 0.19 11.69 1.31
N TYR A 73 0.20 11.07 2.48
CA TYR A 73 0.93 11.59 3.65
C TYR A 73 2.40 11.87 3.34
N PHE A 74 3.12 10.91 2.74
CA PHE A 74 4.54 11.06 2.46
C PHE A 74 4.84 12.00 1.28
N THR A 75 3.87 12.23 0.39
CA THR A 75 4.03 13.19 -0.73
C THR A 75 3.82 14.63 -0.26
N GLU A 76 3.03 14.84 0.78
CA GLU A 76 2.72 16.16 1.35
C GLU A 76 3.61 16.51 2.57
N MET A 77 4.59 15.66 2.91
CA MET A 77 5.54 15.85 4.03
C MET A 77 6.64 16.88 3.73
#